data_AF-A0A920C457-F1
#
_entry.id   AF-A0A920C457-F1
#
_cell.length_a   1.000
_cell.length_b   1.000
_cell.length_c   1.000
_cell.angle_alpha   90.00
_cell.angle_beta   90.00
_cell.angle_gamma   90.00
#
_symmetry.space_group_name_H-M   'P 1'
#
loop_
_entity.id
_entity.type
_entity.pdbx_description
1 polymer ?
#
loop_
_entity_poly.entity_id
_entity_poly.type
_entity_poly.pdbx_seq_one_letter_code
_entity_poly.pdbx_strand_id
1 'polypeptide(L)'
;MSEQKKKRNFPLRINEPNAKKLEEMADRYGMSINSLVSFIVGQWLDSNYDLKDYAREKMIPAIADKMEPEFEKMISNPQFLEMMKEMVMYENKG
;
A
#
# COMPACT_ATOMS: atom_id res chain seq x y z
N MET A 1 -14.45 6.72 17.56
CA MET A 1 -15.21 5.92 16.57
C MET A 1 -14.23 5.46 15.51
N SER A 2 -14.00 4.16 15.36
CA SER A 2 -13.08 3.63 14.35
C SER A 2 -13.65 3.85 12.95
N GLU A 3 -12.92 4.59 12.11
CA GLU A 3 -13.24 4.78 10.70
C GLU A 3 -13.32 3.39 10.03
N GLN A 4 -14.52 2.90 9.74
CA GLN A 4 -14.67 1.65 8.99
C GLN A 4 -14.16 1.92 7.57
N LYS A 5 -12.96 1.42 7.25
CA LYS A 5 -12.40 1.49 5.90
C LYS A 5 -13.44 0.99 4.90
N LYS A 6 -13.89 1.86 3.98
CA LYS A 6 -14.86 1.50 2.94
C LYS A 6 -14.31 0.32 2.13
N LYS A 7 -14.95 -0.85 2.24
CA LYS A 7 -14.64 -2.02 1.42
C LYS A 7 -15.11 -1.77 0.00
N ARG A 8 -14.23 -1.98 -0.98
CA ARG A 8 -14.56 -1.95 -2.41
C ARG A 8 -14.52 -3.38 -2.95
N ASN A 9 -15.55 -3.75 -3.71
CA ASN A 9 -15.60 -5.05 -4.38
C ASN A 9 -14.95 -4.92 -5.76
N PHE A 10 -14.04 -5.83 -6.07
CA PHE A 10 -13.38 -5.93 -7.38
C PHE A 10 -13.70 -7.29 -8.00
N PRO A 11 -14.43 -7.36 -9.12
CA PRO A 11 -14.68 -8.62 -9.79
C PRO A 11 -13.39 -9.11 -10.44
N LEU A 12 -12.95 -10.32 -10.06
CA LEU A 12 -11.79 -10.98 -10.65
C LEU A 12 -12.25 -12.06 -11.63
N ARG A 13 -11.63 -12.10 -12.82
CA ARG A 13 -11.78 -13.20 -13.78
C ARG A 13 -10.43 -13.86 -13.97
N ILE A 14 -10.41 -15.18 -13.84
CA ILE A 14 -9.23 -16.02 -14.01
C ILE A 14 -9.60 -17.23 -14.87
N ASN A 15 -8.61 -17.84 -15.49
CA ASN A 15 -8.81 -19.04 -16.27
C ASN A 15 -9.09 -20.25 -15.38
N GLU A 16 -9.71 -21.28 -15.97
CA GLU A 16 -10.15 -22.50 -15.26
C GLU A 16 -9.01 -23.20 -14.50
N PRO A 17 -7.80 -23.39 -15.07
CA PRO A 17 -6.72 -24.08 -14.34
C PRO A 17 -6.28 -23.33 -13.09
N ASN A 18 -6.25 -21.98 -13.14
CA ASN A 18 -5.89 -21.16 -11.98
C ASN A 18 -7.02 -21.12 -10.94
N ALA A 19 -8.28 -21.11 -11.38
CA ALA A 19 -9.44 -21.18 -10.48
C ALA A 19 -9.42 -22.47 -9.66
N LYS A 20 -9.26 -23.62 -10.33
CA LYS A 20 -9.16 -24.92 -9.67
C LYS A 20 -8.01 -24.97 -8.66
N LYS A 21 -6.85 -24.40 -9.02
CA LYS A 21 -5.71 -24.37 -8.11
C LYS A 21 -5.97 -23.51 -6.87
N LEU A 22 -6.69 -22.39 -7.02
CA LEU A 22 -7.08 -21.56 -5.88
C LEU A 22 -8.12 -22.26 -4.99
N GLU A 23 -9.05 -23.02 -5.56
CA GLU A 23 -9.99 -23.86 -4.82
C GLU A 23 -9.27 -24.91 -3.98
N GLU A 24 -8.37 -25.68 -4.58
CA GLU A 24 -7.58 -26.71 -3.88
C GLU A 24 -6.74 -26.11 -2.73
N MET A 25 -6.21 -24.89 -2.91
CA MET A 25 -5.47 -24.18 -1.87
C MET A 25 -6.40 -23.67 -0.77
N ALA A 26 -7.56 -23.11 -1.14
CA ALA A 26 -8.54 -22.59 -0.20
C ALA A 26 -9.05 -23.70 0.73
N ASP A 27 -9.36 -24.87 0.15
CA ASP A 27 -9.77 -26.07 0.89
C ASP A 27 -8.68 -26.54 1.86
N ARG A 28 -7.42 -26.59 1.42
CA ARG A 28 -6.28 -27.00 2.26
C ARG A 28 -6.12 -26.13 3.50
N TYR A 29 -6.37 -24.83 3.37
CA TYR A 29 -6.26 -23.87 4.46
C TYR A 29 -7.60 -23.63 5.20
N GLY A 30 -8.67 -24.33 4.83
CA GLY A 30 -9.98 -24.21 5.46
C GLY A 30 -10.58 -22.80 5.33
N MET A 31 -10.35 -22.11 4.22
CA MET A 31 -10.81 -20.73 3.99
C MET A 31 -11.57 -20.59 2.68
N SER A 32 -12.31 -19.49 2.54
CA SER A 32 -12.98 -19.18 1.25
C SER A 32 -11.95 -18.73 0.20
N ILE A 33 -12.25 -18.98 -1.08
CA ILE A 33 -11.43 -18.49 -2.21
C ILE A 33 -11.24 -16.97 -2.11
N ASN A 34 -12.29 -16.21 -1.77
CA ASN A 34 -12.21 -14.76 -1.62
C ASN A 34 -11.23 -14.35 -0.51
N SER A 35 -11.23 -15.07 0.61
CA SER A 35 -10.29 -14.85 1.72
C SER A 35 -8.86 -15.12 1.29
N LEU A 36 -8.63 -16.24 0.57
CA LEU A 36 -7.32 -16.61 0.05
C LEU A 36 -6.78 -15.57 -0.94
N VAL A 37 -7.60 -15.17 -1.91
CA VAL A 37 -7.21 -14.15 -2.90
C VAL A 37 -6.92 -12.81 -2.22
N SER A 38 -7.73 -12.41 -1.25
CA SER A 38 -7.49 -11.17 -0.48
C SER A 38 -6.16 -11.24 0.27
N PHE A 39 -5.83 -12.40 0.86
CA PHE A 39 -4.56 -12.61 1.53
C PHE A 39 -3.36 -12.53 0.56
N ILE A 40 -3.43 -13.22 -0.58
CA ILE A 40 -2.37 -13.20 -1.60
C ILE A 40 -2.14 -11.78 -2.12
N VAL A 41 -3.21 -11.06 -2.44
CA VAL A 41 -3.12 -9.66 -2.92
C VAL A 41 -2.54 -8.75 -1.84
N GLY A 42 -2.96 -8.93 -0.57
CA GLY A 42 -2.40 -8.18 0.56
C GLY A 42 -0.89 -8.39 0.70
N GLN A 43 -0.44 -9.65 0.73
CA GLN A 43 0.98 -9.98 0.80
C GLN A 43 1.78 -9.46 -0.40
N TRP A 44 1.19 -9.53 -1.60
CA TRP A 44 1.82 -8.97 -2.79
C TRP A 44 1.96 -7.45 -2.67
N LEU A 45 0.92 -6.73 -2.22
CA LEU A 45 1.00 -5.30 -1.98
C LEU A 45 2.02 -4.97 -0.91
N ASP A 46 2.04 -5.67 0.23
CA ASP A 46 3.02 -5.44 1.30
C ASP A 46 4.46 -5.64 0.80
N SER A 47 4.67 -6.58 -0.12
CA SER A 47 6.01 -6.92 -0.65
C SER A 47 6.45 -6.07 -1.85
N ASN A 48 5.50 -5.51 -2.61
CA ASN A 48 5.78 -4.86 -3.91
C ASN A 48 5.34 -3.40 -3.95
N TYR A 49 4.52 -2.95 -3.00
CA TYR A 49 4.04 -1.58 -2.91
C TYR A 49 4.81 -0.89 -1.78
N ASP A 50 6.03 -0.44 -2.07
CA ASP A 50 6.81 0.34 -1.12
C ASP A 50 6.01 1.63 -0.79
N LEU A 51 5.80 1.89 0.50
CA LEU A 51 5.19 3.12 1.00
C LEU A 51 5.86 4.37 0.40
N LYS A 52 7.16 4.26 0.06
CA LYS A 52 7.92 5.31 -0.63
C LYS A 52 7.43 5.57 -2.05
N ASP A 53 7.05 4.55 -2.81
CA ASP A 53 6.55 4.71 -4.18
C ASP A 53 5.12 5.26 -4.19
N TYR A 54 4.28 4.83 -3.24
CA TYR A 54 2.96 5.46 -3.03
C TYR A 54 3.08 6.93 -2.61
N ALA A 55 3.98 7.25 -1.68
CA ALA A 55 4.23 8.62 -1.25
C ALA A 55 4.76 9.49 -2.41
N ARG A 56 5.66 8.94 -3.23
CA ARG A 56 6.22 9.63 -4.39
C ARG A 56 5.20 9.87 -5.50
N GLU A 57 4.37 8.87 -5.83
CA GLU A 57 3.40 8.99 -6.93
C GLU A 57 2.11 9.74 -6.54
N LYS A 58 1.68 9.68 -5.27
CA LYS A 58 0.39 10.23 -4.84
C LYS A 58 0.49 11.37 -3.86
N MET A 59 1.49 11.37 -2.97
CA MET A 59 1.61 12.38 -1.93
C MET A 59 2.40 13.61 -2.40
N ILE A 60 3.51 13.43 -3.12
CA ILE A 60 4.29 14.56 -3.68
C ILE A 60 3.43 15.44 -4.60
N PRO A 61 2.64 14.91 -5.56
CA PRO A 61 1.80 15.75 -6.40
C PRO A 61 0.68 16.44 -5.61
N ALA A 62 0.07 15.75 -4.63
CA ALA A 62 -0.99 16.32 -3.80
C ALA A 62 -0.51 17.38 -2.80
N ILE A 63 0.77 17.34 -2.42
CA ILE A 63 1.44 18.36 -1.61
C ILE A 63 1.89 19.52 -2.51
N ALA A 64 2.44 19.24 -3.70
CA ALA A 64 2.84 20.26 -4.67
C ALA A 64 1.65 21.11 -5.17
N ASP A 65 0.49 20.49 -5.39
CA ASP A 65 -0.74 21.21 -5.78
C ASP A 65 -1.32 22.09 -4.66
N LYS A 66 -0.87 21.92 -3.40
CA LYS A 66 -1.45 22.58 -2.22
C LYS A 66 -0.49 23.46 -1.42
N MET A 67 0.79 23.51 -1.77
CA MET A 67 1.78 24.26 -1.02
C MET A 67 2.41 25.35 -1.88
N GLU A 68 2.43 26.56 -1.30
CA GLU A 68 3.08 27.74 -1.85
C GLU A 68 4.56 27.47 -2.22
N PRO A 69 5.13 28.22 -3.19
CA PRO A 69 6.47 28.02 -3.75
C PRO A 69 7.63 28.02 -2.73
N GLU A 70 7.40 28.42 -1.49
CA GLU A 70 8.38 28.34 -0.41
C GLU A 70 8.64 26.90 0.05
N PHE A 71 7.66 26.00 -0.10
CA PHE A 71 7.81 24.61 0.28
C PHE A 71 8.75 23.86 -0.66
N GLU A 72 8.73 24.15 -1.97
CA GLU A 72 9.65 23.56 -2.96
C GLU A 72 11.12 23.79 -2.61
N LYS A 73 11.46 24.95 -2.03
CA LYS A 73 12.82 25.26 -1.55
C LYS A 73 13.19 24.46 -0.29
N MET A 74 12.21 24.08 0.51
CA MET A 74 12.41 23.31 1.74
C MET A 74 12.59 21.82 1.46
N ILE A 75 11.81 21.23 0.54
CA ILE A 75 11.97 19.81 0.13
C ILE A 75 13.18 19.56 -0.77
N SER A 76 13.67 20.57 -1.49
CA SER A 76 14.94 20.48 -2.23
C SER A 76 16.16 20.68 -1.34
N ASN A 77 16.00 21.06 -0.07
CA ASN A 77 17.10 21.14 0.89
C ASN A 77 17.44 19.74 1.42
N PRO A 78 18.66 19.23 1.18
CA PRO A 78 19.08 17.89 1.62
C PRO A 78 18.95 17.66 3.13
N GLN A 79 19.03 18.71 3.96
CA GLN A 79 18.85 18.59 5.43
C GLN A 79 17.41 18.23 5.84
N PHE A 80 16.42 18.72 5.10
CA PHE A 80 15.02 18.42 5.37
C PHE A 80 14.69 16.97 5.03
N LEU A 81 15.24 16.47 3.92
CA LEU A 81 15.10 15.07 3.51
C LEU A 81 15.73 14.10 4.53
N GLU A 82 16.81 14.50 5.18
CA GLU A 82 17.47 13.70 6.22
C GLU A 82 16.65 13.69 7.52
N MET A 83 16.13 14.84 7.95
CA MET A 83 15.23 14.96 9.10
C MET A 83 13.94 14.13 8.95
N MET A 84 13.34 14.12 7.74
CA MET A 84 12.15 13.30 7.45
C MET A 84 12.47 11.80 7.46
N LYS A 85 13.64 11.39 6.97
CA LYS A 85 14.09 9.99 7.06
C LYS A 85 14.29 9.57 8.51
N GLU A 86 14.83 10.42 9.36
CA GLU A 86 15.00 10.12 10.78
C GLU A 86 13.65 9.95 11.49
N MET A 87 12.68 10.85 11.29
CA MET A 87 11.35 10.73 11.92
C MET A 87 10.63 9.41 11.54
N VAL A 88 10.70 9.00 10.28
CA VAL A 88 10.10 7.74 9.79
C VAL A 88 10.81 6.50 10.39
N MET A 89 12.10 6.64 10.74
CA MET A 89 12.88 5.56 11.36
C MET A 89 12.70 5.50 12.88
N TYR A 90 12.34 6.61 13.53
CA TYR A 90 12.03 6.64 14.97
C TYR A 90 10.66 6.03 15.31
N GLU A 91 9.65 6.13 14.44
CA GLU A 91 8.34 5.46 14.66
C GLU A 91 8.41 3.92 14.55
N ASN A 92 9.47 3.35 13.96
CA ASN A 92 9.69 1.89 13.88
C ASN A 92 10.49 1.32 15.06
N LYS A 93 10.82 2.13 16.08
CA LYS A 93 11.53 1.68 17.30
C LYS A 93 10.82 2.06 18.62
N GLY A 94 9.54 2.41 18.56
CA GLY A 94 8.68 2.65 19.73
C GLY A 94 7.69 1.52 19.95
#